data_AF-A0A9P6FJS8-F1
#
_entry.id   AF-A0A9P6FJS8-F1
#
_cell.length_a   1.000
_cell.length_b   1.000
_cell.length_c   1.000
_cell.angle_alpha   90.00
_cell.angle_beta   90.00
_cell.angle_gamma   90.00
#
_symmetry.space_group_name_H-M   'P 1'
#
loop_
_entity.id
_entity.type
_entity.pdbx_description
1 polymer ?
#
loop_
_entity_poly.entity_id
_entity_poly.type
_entity_poly.pdbx_seq_one_letter_code
_entity_poly.pdbx_strand_id
1 'polypeptide(L)'
;MGVNRSFPNHTPFFPNIDTFLTNHVFDGARCDITKVLTPNFQVTHSFAMGAAGAPSSYNFGTAFIGQQSFLSGNLDTDGNVQARANYAWSNTNVSKYQAHFSNTPGHSMLQLEQDYNGKDFNINLKGVNPSPIEGTGIFIGSYLQSVTPQ
;
A
#
# COMPACT_ATOMS: atom_id res chain seq x y z
N MET A 1 44.59 36.21 13.56
CA MET A 1 44.52 34.74 13.58
C MET A 1 43.10 34.36 13.96
N GLY A 2 42.21 34.24 12.97
CA GLY A 2 40.79 33.97 13.17
C GLY A 2 40.37 32.94 12.14
N VAL A 3 40.11 31.71 12.61
CA VAL A 3 39.88 30.53 11.78
C VAL A 3 38.49 30.63 11.16
N ASN A 4 38.44 30.77 9.84
CA ASN A 4 37.22 30.62 9.05
C ASN A 4 36.83 29.14 9.06
N ARG A 5 35.86 28.75 9.89
CA ARG A 5 35.21 27.44 9.84
C ARG A 5 33.82 27.62 9.25
N SER A 6 33.73 27.49 7.94
CA SER A 6 32.45 27.30 7.25
C SER A 6 31.96 25.89 7.61
N PHE A 7 30.89 25.79 8.38
CA PHE A 7 30.14 24.54 8.58
C PHE A 7 29.13 24.38 7.43
N PRO A 8 28.85 23.15 6.94
CA PRO A 8 28.14 22.92 5.69
C PRO A 8 26.61 22.91 5.87
N ASN A 9 25.93 23.32 4.80
CA ASN A 9 24.48 23.28 4.60
C ASN A 9 23.84 22.00 5.14
N HIS A 10 22.93 22.17 6.09
CA HIS A 10 21.90 21.20 6.41
C HIS A 10 20.96 21.14 5.20
N THR A 11 20.97 20.05 4.43
CA THR A 11 19.91 19.77 3.46
C THR A 11 18.63 19.50 4.26
N PRO A 12 17.54 20.25 4.07
CA PRO A 12 16.25 19.82 4.58
C PRO A 12 15.78 18.65 3.71
N PHE A 13 15.64 17.48 4.33
CA PHE A 13 14.84 16.37 3.86
C PHE A 13 13.51 16.92 3.36
N PHE A 14 13.30 16.93 2.04
CA PHE A 14 12.00 17.29 1.47
C PHE A 14 11.03 16.14 1.78
N PRO A 15 10.07 16.28 2.70
CA PRO A 15 8.92 15.38 2.69
C PRO A 15 8.19 15.65 1.36
N ASN A 16 7.78 14.61 0.64
CA ASN A 16 6.85 14.78 -0.48
C ASN A 16 5.59 15.48 0.04
N ILE A 17 5.42 16.78 -0.23
CA ILE A 17 4.23 17.58 0.10
C ILE A 17 3.23 17.44 -1.06
N ASP A 18 2.78 16.22 -1.33
CA ASP A 18 1.54 16.03 -2.08
C ASP A 18 0.41 15.87 -1.07
N THR A 19 0.09 16.96 -0.37
CA THR A 19 -1.10 17.08 0.49
C THR A 19 -2.35 17.32 -0.36
N PHE A 20 -2.50 16.58 -1.46
CA PHE A 20 -3.59 16.79 -2.39
C PHE A 20 -4.90 16.27 -1.77
N LEU A 21 -5.85 17.18 -1.59
CA LEU A 21 -7.13 16.88 -0.95
C LEU A 21 -7.99 15.89 -1.74
N THR A 22 -7.68 15.61 -3.02
CA THR A 22 -8.58 14.78 -3.86
C THR A 22 -8.68 13.33 -3.40
N ASN A 23 -7.75 12.84 -2.58
CA ASN A 23 -7.91 11.52 -1.96
C ASN A 23 -8.93 11.51 -0.81
N HIS A 24 -9.35 12.70 -0.34
CA HIS A 24 -10.32 12.89 0.76
C HIS A 24 -11.62 13.57 0.31
N VAL A 25 -11.70 14.04 -0.94
CA VAL A 25 -12.95 14.54 -1.51
C VAL A 25 -13.87 13.35 -1.75
N PHE A 26 -15.01 13.33 -1.08
CA PHE A 26 -16.09 12.39 -1.34
C PHE A 26 -17.29 13.17 -1.90
N ASP A 27 -18.04 12.49 -2.77
CA ASP A 27 -19.32 12.97 -3.25
C ASP A 27 -20.43 12.15 -2.56
N GLY A 28 -21.52 12.81 -2.17
CA GLY A 28 -22.55 12.23 -1.32
C GLY A 28 -22.17 12.12 0.17
N ALA A 29 -22.74 11.15 0.85
CA ALA A 29 -22.51 10.83 2.26
C ALA A 29 -21.75 9.52 2.41
N ARG A 30 -20.74 9.50 3.29
CA ARG A 30 -20.01 8.30 3.66
C ARG A 30 -20.03 8.12 5.18
N CYS A 31 -20.26 6.89 5.63
CA CYS A 31 -20.24 6.52 7.04
C CYS A 31 -19.36 5.29 7.22
N ASP A 32 -18.27 5.43 7.96
CA ASP A 32 -17.34 4.35 8.28
C ASP A 32 -17.45 4.00 9.77
N ILE A 33 -17.79 2.75 10.06
CA ILE A 33 -17.92 2.21 11.42
C ILE A 33 -16.78 1.20 11.63
N THR A 34 -15.75 1.61 12.36
CA THR A 34 -14.63 0.74 12.74
C THR A 34 -14.79 0.21 14.16
N LYS A 35 -14.76 -1.12 14.30
CA LYS A 35 -14.72 -1.81 15.58
C LYS A 35 -13.39 -2.53 15.74
N VAL A 36 -12.65 -2.15 16.77
CA VAL A 36 -11.43 -2.85 17.20
C VAL A 36 -11.85 -3.99 18.12
N LEU A 37 -11.64 -5.24 17.69
CA LEU A 37 -12.02 -6.43 18.45
C LEU A 37 -10.88 -6.90 19.35
N THR A 38 -9.64 -6.78 18.87
CA THR A 38 -8.41 -6.94 19.64
C THR A 38 -7.43 -5.85 19.21
N PRO A 39 -6.37 -5.55 19.97
CA PRO A 39 -5.36 -4.56 19.57
C PRO A 39 -4.75 -4.84 18.18
N ASN A 40 -4.80 -6.10 17.77
CA ASN A 40 -4.22 -6.59 16.53
C ASN A 40 -5.29 -6.85 15.44
N PHE A 41 -6.59 -6.68 15.73
CA PHE A 41 -7.65 -6.99 14.77
C PHE A 41 -8.75 -5.93 14.78
N GLN A 42 -8.95 -5.31 13.62
CA GLN A 42 -9.96 -4.29 13.39
C GLN A 42 -10.87 -4.68 12.23
N VAL A 43 -12.14 -4.36 12.38
CA VAL A 43 -13.18 -4.58 11.38
C VAL A 43 -13.82 -3.23 11.08
N THR A 44 -14.02 -2.90 9.81
CA THR A 44 -14.57 -1.63 9.36
C THR A 44 -15.73 -1.89 8.39
N HIS A 45 -16.88 -1.30 8.70
CA HIS A 45 -18.05 -1.30 7.84
C HIS A 45 -18.20 0.10 7.24
N SER A 46 -18.03 0.24 5.94
CA SER A 46 -18.09 1.52 5.24
C SER A 46 -19.34 1.54 4.35
N PHE A 47 -20.14 2.59 4.48
CA PHE A 47 -21.34 2.83 3.69
C PHE A 47 -21.14 4.12 2.89
N ALA A 48 -21.29 4.08 1.57
CA ALA A 48 -21.29 5.27 0.73
C ALA A 48 -22.65 5.40 0.05
N MET A 49 -23.24 6.60 0.08
CA MET A 49 -24.59 6.89 -0.40
C MET A 49 -24.65 8.27 -1.07
N GLY A 50 -25.37 8.41 -2.18
CA GLY A 50 -25.75 9.72 -2.72
C GLY A 50 -24.68 10.47 -3.52
N ALA A 51 -23.65 9.78 -4.03
CA ALA A 51 -22.74 10.34 -5.03
C ALA A 51 -23.45 10.49 -6.38
N ALA A 52 -23.26 11.63 -7.06
CA ALA A 52 -23.87 11.89 -8.36
C ALA A 52 -23.19 11.03 -9.45
N GLY A 53 -23.74 9.83 -9.70
CA GLY A 53 -23.27 8.92 -10.74
C GLY A 53 -22.65 7.61 -10.23
N ALA A 54 -22.61 7.36 -8.92
CA ALA A 54 -22.24 6.08 -8.35
C ALA A 54 -23.36 5.52 -7.45
N PRO A 55 -23.69 4.22 -7.56
CA PRO A 55 -24.70 3.60 -6.72
C PRO A 55 -24.24 3.57 -5.25
N SER A 56 -25.21 3.49 -4.33
CA SER A 56 -24.89 3.26 -2.92
C SER A 56 -24.13 1.95 -2.76
N SER A 57 -22.98 1.97 -2.10
CA SER A 57 -22.13 0.80 -1.91
C SER A 57 -21.89 0.52 -0.44
N TYR A 58 -21.71 -0.77 -0.15
CA TYR A 58 -21.34 -1.27 1.15
C TYR A 58 -20.01 -2.00 1.04
N ASN A 59 -19.08 -1.63 1.91
CA ASN A 59 -17.72 -2.11 1.87
C ASN A 59 -17.29 -2.60 3.25
N PHE A 60 -16.93 -3.88 3.32
CA PHE A 60 -16.51 -4.56 4.53
C PHE A 60 -15.00 -4.76 4.52
N GLY A 61 -14.31 -3.98 5.35
CA GLY A 61 -12.88 -4.06 5.58
C GLY A 61 -12.54 -4.82 6.84
N THR A 62 -11.46 -5.59 6.80
CA THR A 62 -10.81 -6.17 7.97
C THR A 62 -9.32 -5.92 7.89
N ALA A 63 -8.68 -5.68 9.03
CA ALA A 63 -7.24 -5.57 9.12
C ALA A 63 -6.73 -6.30 10.35
N PHE A 64 -5.71 -7.11 10.15
CA PHE A 64 -4.96 -7.80 11.17
C PHE A 64 -3.52 -7.29 11.18
N ILE A 65 -3.05 -6.87 12.34
CA ILE A 65 -1.72 -6.32 12.56
C ILE A 65 -1.00 -7.22 13.56
N GLY A 66 -0.17 -8.11 13.04
CA GLY A 66 0.77 -8.91 13.81
C GLY A 66 2.14 -8.23 13.92
N GLN A 67 3.05 -8.86 14.66
CA GLN A 67 4.41 -8.34 14.86
C GLN A 67 5.27 -8.37 13.59
N GLN A 68 5.06 -9.38 12.74
CA GLN A 68 5.79 -9.56 11.48
C GLN A 68 4.86 -9.64 10.27
N SER A 69 3.54 -9.71 10.48
CA SER A 69 2.57 -9.88 9.42
C SER A 69 1.49 -8.81 9.51
N PHE A 70 1.13 -8.24 8.37
CA PHE A 70 0.00 -7.33 8.24
C PHE A 70 -0.92 -7.88 7.18
N LEU A 71 -2.15 -8.21 7.55
CA LEU A 71 -3.15 -8.70 6.63
C LEU A 71 -4.30 -7.70 6.59
N SER A 72 -4.84 -7.44 5.41
CA SER A 72 -6.01 -6.63 5.23
C SER A 72 -6.86 -7.21 4.12
N GLY A 73 -8.16 -7.24 4.34
CA GLY A 73 -9.14 -7.74 3.39
C GLY A 73 -10.25 -6.71 3.25
N ASN A 74 -10.75 -6.55 2.04
CA ASN A 74 -11.87 -5.68 1.75
C ASN A 74 -12.84 -6.37 0.78
N LEU A 75 -14.13 -6.28 1.07
CA LEU A 75 -15.21 -6.88 0.29
C LEU A 75 -16.22 -5.80 -0.05
N ASP A 76 -16.49 -5.62 -1.33
CA ASP A 76 -17.51 -4.67 -1.80
C ASP A 76 -18.84 -5.38 -2.12
N THR A 77 -19.92 -4.60 -2.22
CA THR A 77 -21.28 -5.09 -2.45
C THR A 77 -21.44 -5.85 -3.77
N ASP A 78 -20.62 -5.50 -4.77
CA ASP A 78 -20.60 -6.13 -6.09
C ASP A 78 -19.78 -7.43 -6.14
N GLY A 79 -19.27 -7.89 -4.99
CA GLY A 79 -18.45 -9.09 -4.86
C GLY A 79 -16.98 -8.88 -5.22
N ASN A 80 -16.53 -7.63 -5.42
CA ASN A 80 -15.12 -7.32 -5.60
C ASN A 80 -14.39 -7.52 -4.27
N VAL A 81 -13.30 -8.30 -4.31
CA VAL A 81 -12.50 -8.66 -3.13
C VAL A 81 -11.10 -8.08 -3.29
N GLN A 82 -10.62 -7.33 -2.30
CA GLN A 82 -9.23 -6.89 -2.23
C GLN A 82 -8.59 -7.54 -1.01
N ALA A 83 -7.47 -8.21 -1.19
CA ALA A 83 -6.69 -8.80 -0.12
C ALA A 83 -5.25 -8.29 -0.24
N ARG A 84 -4.69 -7.84 0.87
CA ARG A 84 -3.27 -7.49 0.99
C ARG A 84 -2.68 -8.19 2.19
N ALA A 85 -1.60 -8.92 1.98
CA ALA A 85 -0.83 -9.59 3.02
C ALA A 85 0.63 -9.15 2.89
N ASN A 86 1.16 -8.53 3.93
CA ASN A 86 2.55 -8.17 4.05
C ASN A 86 3.17 -9.07 5.12
N TYR A 87 4.35 -9.61 4.82
CA TYR A 87 5.11 -10.46 5.72
C TYR A 87 6.55 -9.98 5.77
N ALA A 88 6.99 -9.53 6.94
CA ALA A 88 8.34 -9.11 7.22
C ALA A 88 9.16 -10.30 7.72
N TRP A 89 9.96 -10.89 6.83
CA TRP A 89 10.92 -11.95 7.18
C TRP A 89 11.99 -11.44 8.15
N SER A 90 12.38 -10.18 7.97
CA SER A 90 13.28 -9.43 8.84
C SER A 90 12.94 -7.94 8.77
N ASN A 91 13.56 -7.11 9.61
CA ASN A 91 13.41 -5.65 9.53
C ASN A 91 13.85 -5.06 8.18
N THR A 92 14.64 -5.82 7.41
CA THR A 92 15.19 -5.41 6.12
C THR A 92 14.49 -6.07 4.95
N ASN A 93 13.69 -7.12 5.17
CA ASN A 93 13.13 -7.93 4.10
C ASN A 93 11.63 -8.13 4.29
N VAL A 94 10.84 -7.57 3.38
CA VAL A 94 9.39 -7.60 3.44
C VAL A 94 8.84 -8.11 2.11
N SER A 95 8.01 -9.15 2.18
CA SER A 95 7.21 -9.61 1.05
C SER A 95 5.81 -9.04 1.18
N LYS A 96 5.25 -8.51 0.10
CA LYS A 96 3.88 -8.04 0.02
C LYS A 96 3.15 -8.76 -1.09
N TYR A 97 1.95 -9.18 -0.78
CA TYR A 97 1.05 -9.89 -1.67
C TYR A 97 -0.23 -9.07 -1.73
N GLN A 98 -0.66 -8.71 -2.94
CA GLN A 98 -1.92 -8.01 -3.13
C GLN A 98 -2.72 -8.74 -4.19
N ALA A 99 -3.93 -9.15 -3.85
CA ALA A 99 -4.86 -9.74 -4.78
C ALA A 99 -6.11 -8.87 -4.83
N HIS A 100 -6.58 -8.58 -6.03
CA HIS A 100 -7.86 -7.94 -6.25
C HIS A 100 -8.62 -8.83 -7.22
N PHE A 101 -9.69 -9.44 -6.73
CA PHE A 101 -10.59 -10.26 -7.51
C PHE A 101 -11.81 -9.43 -7.84
N SER A 102 -12.07 -9.26 -9.14
CA SER A 102 -13.29 -8.61 -9.60
C SER A 102 -14.18 -9.64 -10.27
N ASN A 103 -15.50 -9.44 -10.17
CA ASN A 103 -16.47 -10.23 -10.92
C ASN A 103 -16.42 -9.96 -12.44
N THR A 104 -15.72 -8.91 -12.87
CA THR A 104 -15.53 -8.63 -14.30
C THR A 104 -14.39 -9.50 -14.85
N PRO A 105 -14.64 -10.34 -15.89
CA PRO A 105 -13.60 -11.17 -16.48
C PRO A 105 -12.39 -10.34 -16.94
N GLY A 106 -11.19 -10.74 -16.53
CA GLY A 106 -9.94 -10.06 -16.90
C GLY A 106 -9.53 -8.87 -16.02
N HIS A 107 -10.37 -8.46 -15.06
CA HIS A 107 -10.05 -7.37 -14.12
C HIS A 107 -9.45 -7.85 -12.79
N SER A 108 -9.30 -9.16 -12.61
CA SER A 108 -8.58 -9.71 -11.47
C SER A 108 -7.10 -9.41 -11.61
N MET A 109 -6.51 -8.84 -10.56
CA MET A 109 -5.08 -8.57 -10.50
C MET A 109 -4.43 -9.24 -9.30
N LEU A 110 -3.23 -9.79 -9.52
CA LEU A 110 -2.35 -10.33 -8.49
C LEU A 110 -1.02 -9.59 -8.58
N GLN A 111 -0.62 -8.95 -7.49
CA GLN A 111 0.66 -8.26 -7.38
C GLN A 111 1.48 -8.90 -6.28
N LEU A 112 2.73 -9.19 -6.61
CA LEU A 112 3.73 -9.74 -5.72
C LEU A 112 4.84 -8.70 -5.64
N GLU A 113 5.18 -8.25 -4.45
CA GLU A 113 6.22 -7.25 -4.24
C GLU A 113 7.20 -7.79 -3.19
N GLN A 114 8.50 -7.67 -3.47
CA GLN A 114 9.57 -8.01 -2.57
C GLN A 114 10.42 -6.77 -2.33
N ASP A 115 10.44 -6.31 -1.10
CA ASP A 115 11.29 -5.22 -0.65
C ASP A 115 12.46 -5.77 0.14
N TYR A 116 13.66 -5.44 -0.31
CA TYR A 116 14.89 -5.70 0.42
C TYR A 116 15.65 -4.40 0.65
N ASN A 117 15.70 -3.97 1.90
CA ASN A 117 16.39 -2.78 2.34
C ASN A 117 17.75 -3.17 2.96
N GLY A 118 18.82 -3.00 2.18
CA GLY A 118 20.19 -3.10 2.65
C GLY A 118 20.60 -1.87 3.47
N LYS A 119 21.88 -1.82 3.88
CA LYS A 119 22.41 -0.67 4.64
C LYS A 119 22.52 0.59 3.79
N ASP A 120 22.99 0.43 2.55
CA ASP A 120 23.31 1.53 1.64
C ASP A 120 22.54 1.43 0.31
N PHE A 121 21.65 0.44 0.18
CA PHE A 121 20.88 0.17 -1.03
C PHE A 121 19.49 -0.39 -0.70
N ASN A 122 18.53 -0.18 -1.61
CA ASN A 122 17.18 -0.71 -1.55
C ASN A 122 16.85 -1.39 -2.89
N ILE A 123 16.27 -2.58 -2.81
CA ILE A 123 15.81 -3.35 -3.96
C ILE A 123 14.32 -3.59 -3.77
N ASN A 124 13.53 -3.18 -4.76
CA ASN A 124 12.11 -3.49 -4.84
C ASN A 124 11.86 -4.29 -6.12
N LEU A 125 11.34 -5.50 -5.98
CA LEU A 125 10.91 -6.32 -7.10
C LEU A 125 9.40 -6.47 -7.07
N LYS A 126 8.72 -6.07 -8.13
CA LYS A 126 7.26 -6.14 -8.26
C LYS A 126 6.86 -6.95 -9.49
N GLY A 127 6.12 -8.02 -9.28
CA GLY A 127 5.41 -8.77 -10.32
C GLY A 127 3.92 -8.41 -10.30
N VAL A 128 3.33 -8.13 -11.45
CA VAL A 128 1.89 -7.88 -11.63
C VAL A 128 1.35 -8.87 -12.65
N ASN A 129 0.29 -9.57 -12.26
CA ASN A 129 -0.40 -10.63 -13.00
C ASN A 129 0.55 -11.67 -13.60
N PRO A 130 1.41 -12.33 -12.80
CA PRO A 130 2.23 -13.42 -13.31
C PRO A 130 1.32 -14.61 -13.64
N SER A 131 1.14 -14.92 -14.92
CA SER A 131 0.45 -16.12 -15.41
C SER A 131 1.49 -17.17 -15.79
N PRO A 132 1.67 -18.25 -15.00
CA PRO A 132 2.63 -19.31 -15.32
C PRO A 132 2.26 -20.12 -16.57
N ILE A 133 0.97 -20.13 -16.93
CA ILE A 133 0.43 -20.91 -18.05
C ILE A 133 0.68 -20.20 -19.38
N GLU A 134 0.58 -18.87 -19.39
CA GLU A 134 0.72 -18.05 -20.60
C GLU A 134 2.08 -17.33 -20.67
N GLY A 135 2.89 -17.38 -19.61
CA GLY A 135 4.15 -16.65 -19.51
C GLY A 135 3.98 -15.12 -19.50
N THR A 136 2.76 -14.65 -19.29
CA THR A 136 2.40 -13.22 -19.27
C THR A 136 2.56 -12.65 -17.87
N GLY A 137 2.87 -11.36 -17.78
CA GLY A 137 3.04 -10.66 -16.50
C GLY A 137 4.03 -9.51 -16.62
N ILE A 138 3.84 -8.48 -15.80
CA ILE A 138 4.72 -7.32 -15.73
C ILE A 138 5.66 -7.52 -14.56
N PHE A 139 6.97 -7.48 -14.79
CA PHE A 139 7.99 -7.51 -13.75
C PHE A 139 8.76 -6.20 -13.75
N ILE A 140 8.77 -5.53 -12.61
CA ILE A 140 9.44 -4.24 -12.39
C ILE A 140 10.46 -4.46 -11.29
N GLY A 141 11.73 -4.17 -11.59
CA GLY A 141 12.79 -4.12 -10.60
C GLY A 141 13.25 -2.68 -10.41
N SER A 142 13.18 -2.17 -9.19
CA SER A 142 13.73 -0.88 -8.81
C SER A 142 14.94 -1.10 -7.91
N TYR A 143 16.05 -0.45 -8.23
CA TYR A 143 17.27 -0.45 -7.44
C TYR A 143 17.63 0.99 -7.10
N LEU A 144 17.77 1.28 -5.82
CA LEU A 144 18.17 2.59 -5.33
C LEU A 144 19.38 2.40 -4.43
N GLN A 145 20.49 3.06 -4.76
CA GLN A 145 21.68 3.06 -3.92
C GLN A 145 22.00 4.48 -3.49
N SER A 146 22.28 4.63 -2.19
CA SER A 146 22.82 5.88 -1.68
C SER A 146 24.29 5.98 -2.03
N VAL A 147 24.64 6.90 -2.94
CA VAL A 147 26.02 7.16 -3.37
C VAL A 147 26.70 8.18 -2.44
N THR A 148 25.91 9.01 -1.76
CA THR A 148 26.37 9.98 -0.75
C THR A 148 25.37 10.06 0.40
N PRO A 149 25.78 10.33 1.65
CA PRO A 149 24.89 10.36 2.83
C PRO A 149 23.87 11.52 2.88
N GLN A 150 23.70 12.28 1.79
CA GLN A 150 22.92 13.53 1.75
C GLN A 150 21.53 13.34 1.16
#